data_AF-A0A519T4H0-F1
#
_entry.id   AF-A0A519T4H0-F1
#
_cell.length_a   1.000
_cell.length_b   1.000
_cell.length_c   1.000
_cell.angle_alpha   90.00
_cell.angle_beta   90.00
_cell.angle_gamma   90.00
#
_symmetry.space_group_name_H-M   'P 1'
#
loop_
_entity.id
_entity.type
_entity.pdbx_description
1 polymer ?
#
loop_
_entity_poly.entity_id
_entity_poly.type
_entity_poly.pdbx_seq_one_letter_code
_entity_poly.pdbx_strand_id
1 'polypeptide(L)'
;MLFWSLNRFSREGVTEMLTHLQRLTAAGVQFKSFTEQYLDSTGLFRDAIIGFLAAIAKQERVRFSERIKAGQARSSKAPGRPPLADDVVAELRRLREEGLS
;
A
#
# COMPACT_ATOMS: atom_id res chain seq x y z
N MET A 1 2.29 22.74 -8.00
CA MET A 1 1.52 21.93 -8.96
C MET A 1 0.05 22.34 -8.89
N LEU A 2 -0.57 22.66 -10.02
CA LEU A 2 -2.00 22.99 -10.06
C LEU A 2 -2.72 21.89 -10.84
N PHE A 3 -3.86 21.45 -10.35
CA PHE A 3 -4.71 20.49 -11.06
C PHE A 3 -6.18 20.87 -10.95
N TRP A 4 -6.98 20.42 -11.91
CA TRP A 4 -8.39 20.79 -11.97
C TRP A 4 -9.19 20.22 -10.79
N SER A 5 -9.11 18.89 -10.60
CA SER A 5 -9.78 18.16 -9.53
C SER A 5 -8.98 16.90 -9.16
N LEU A 6 -9.25 16.31 -7.99
CA LEU A 6 -8.54 15.13 -7.47
C LEU A 6 -8.54 13.94 -8.45
N ASN A 7 -9.65 13.71 -9.16
CA ASN A 7 -9.75 12.58 -10.11
C ASN A 7 -8.92 12.78 -11.38
N ARG A 8 -8.53 14.02 -11.69
CA ARG A 8 -7.66 14.34 -12.83
C ARG A 8 -6.19 14.26 -12.46
N PHE A 9 -5.89 14.26 -11.16
CA PHE A 9 -4.54 14.07 -10.65
C PHE A 9 -4.14 12.59 -10.60
N SER A 10 -5.03 11.69 -10.18
CA SER A 10 -4.78 10.23 -10.21
C SER A 10 -6.05 9.42 -10.46
N ARG A 11 -5.89 8.28 -11.15
CA ARG A 11 -6.95 7.28 -11.41
C ARG A 11 -6.75 5.97 -10.65
N GLU A 12 -5.70 5.90 -9.83
CA GLU A 12 -5.24 4.67 -9.16
C GLU A 12 -5.99 4.42 -7.83
N GLY A 13 -6.89 5.33 -7.45
CA GLY A 13 -7.66 5.29 -6.21
C GLY A 13 -7.15 6.28 -5.16
N VAL A 14 -7.86 6.36 -4.03
CA VAL A 14 -7.61 7.37 -3.00
C VAL A 14 -6.24 7.16 -2.32
N THR A 15 -5.86 5.92 -2.03
CA THR A 15 -4.60 5.63 -1.32
C THR A 15 -3.34 6.03 -2.11
N GLU A 16 -3.29 5.68 -3.40
CA GLU A 16 -2.15 6.06 -4.27
C GLU A 16 -2.12 7.57 -4.50
N MET A 17 -3.29 8.19 -4.70
CA MET A 17 -3.43 9.64 -4.80
C MET A 17 -2.89 10.37 -3.57
N LEU A 18 -3.27 9.93 -2.36
CA LEU A 18 -2.75 10.51 -1.12
C LEU A 18 -1.24 10.31 -0.99
N THR A 19 -0.73 9.16 -1.42
CA THR A 19 0.72 8.88 -1.45
C THR A 19 1.46 9.84 -2.37
N HIS A 20 0.91 10.17 -3.55
CA HIS A 20 1.50 11.16 -4.43
C HIS A 20 1.52 12.56 -3.81
N LEU A 21 0.43 12.98 -3.14
CA LEU A 21 0.38 14.28 -2.44
C LEU A 21 1.39 14.34 -1.28
N GLN A 22 1.56 13.25 -0.53
CA GLN A 22 2.60 13.13 0.49
C GLN A 22 4.00 13.24 -0.09
N ARG A 23 4.26 12.60 -1.24
CA ARG A 23 5.57 12.69 -1.93
C ARG A 23 5.85 14.11 -2.41
N LEU A 24 4.87 14.79 -3.01
CA LEU A 24 5.00 16.19 -3.39
C LEU A 24 5.33 17.07 -2.18
N THR A 25 4.63 16.85 -1.07
CA THR A 25 4.86 17.57 0.19
C THR A 25 6.28 17.32 0.73
N ALA A 26 6.73 16.06 0.76
CA ALA A 26 8.07 15.69 1.22
C ALA A 26 9.17 16.28 0.32
N ALA A 27 8.89 16.45 -0.97
CA ALA A 27 9.77 17.14 -1.91
C ALA A 27 9.70 18.67 -1.83
N GLY A 28 8.93 19.24 -0.89
CA GLY A 28 8.75 20.69 -0.75
C GLY A 28 7.84 21.30 -1.82
N VAL A 29 7.18 20.48 -2.65
CA VAL A 29 6.29 20.94 -3.72
C VAL A 29 4.90 21.20 -3.15
N GLN A 30 4.45 22.44 -3.31
CA GLN A 30 3.08 22.82 -3.00
C GLN A 30 2.15 22.43 -4.14
N PHE A 31 0.93 22.00 -3.80
CA PHE A 31 -0.14 21.67 -4.71
C PHE A 31 -1.46 22.38 -4.37
N LYS A 32 -2.31 22.56 -5.38
CA LYS A 32 -3.64 23.14 -5.26
C LYS A 32 -4.60 22.53 -6.28
N SER A 33 -5.82 22.21 -5.84
CA SER A 33 -6.94 21.87 -6.71
C SER A 33 -7.73 23.13 -7.10
N PHE A 34 -8.16 23.22 -8.36
CA PHE A 34 -8.96 24.35 -8.85
C PHE A 34 -10.41 24.26 -8.36
N THR A 35 -11.00 23.06 -8.35
CA THR A 35 -12.39 22.86 -7.94
C THR A 35 -12.55 22.56 -6.44
N GLU A 36 -11.48 22.11 -5.77
CA GLU A 36 -11.53 21.66 -4.38
C GLU A 36 -10.67 22.57 -3.49
N GLN A 37 -11.26 23.64 -2.98
CA GLN A 37 -10.53 24.63 -2.17
C GLN A 37 -9.96 24.05 -0.86
N TYR A 38 -10.57 22.98 -0.33
CA TYR A 38 -10.05 22.27 0.84
C TYR A 38 -8.72 21.54 0.56
N LEU A 39 -8.31 21.46 -0.71
CA LEU A 39 -7.11 20.79 -1.16
C LEU A 39 -6.09 21.80 -1.71
N ASP A 40 -5.76 22.76 -0.85
CA ASP A 40 -4.79 23.82 -1.11
C ASP A 40 -3.68 23.78 -0.05
N SER A 41 -2.48 23.43 -0.48
CA SER A 41 -1.29 23.38 0.39
C SER A 41 -0.46 24.66 0.34
N THR A 42 -0.96 25.73 -0.29
CA THR A 42 -0.30 27.05 -0.34
C THR A 42 -0.74 28.01 0.76
N GLY A 43 -1.84 27.69 1.45
CA GLY A 43 -2.45 28.54 2.47
C GLY A 43 -2.02 28.23 3.90
N LEU A 44 -2.56 29.01 4.85
CA LEU A 44 -2.31 28.87 6.29
C LEU A 44 -2.67 27.47 6.83
N PHE A 45 -3.61 26.77 6.19
CA PHE A 45 -4.08 25.45 6.59
C PHE A 45 -3.28 24.29 5.99
N ARG A 46 -2.14 24.56 5.33
CA ARG A 46 -1.29 23.56 4.68
C ARG A 46 -1.03 22.34 5.57
N ASP A 47 -0.48 22.55 6.75
CA ASP A 47 -0.04 21.45 7.63
C ASP A 47 -1.23 20.67 8.20
N ALA A 48 -2.36 21.33 8.45
CA ALA A 48 -3.59 20.69 8.88
C ALA A 48 -4.18 19.78 7.78
N ILE A 49 -4.22 20.27 6.54
CA ILE A 49 -4.68 19.49 5.38
C ILE A 49 -3.76 18.30 5.16
N ILE A 50 -2.44 18.50 5.18
CA ILE A 50 -1.46 17.41 5.04
C ILE A 50 -1.62 16.37 6.15
N GLY A 51 -1.77 16.81 7.41
CA GLY A 51 -1.97 15.93 8.55
C GLY A 51 -3.24 15.10 8.41
N PHE A 52 -4.34 15.72 7.98
CA PHE A 52 -5.60 15.04 7.72
C PHE A 52 -5.49 14.02 6.57
N LEU A 53 -4.89 14.40 5.44
CA LEU A 53 -4.65 13.51 4.31
C LEU A 53 -3.76 12.32 4.70
N ALA A 54 -2.75 12.55 5.53
CA ALA A 54 -1.88 11.49 6.04
C ALA A 54 -2.61 10.53 6.99
N ALA A 55 -3.49 11.05 7.84
CA ALA A 55 -4.33 10.23 8.72
C ALA A 55 -5.29 9.35 7.91
N ILE A 56 -5.95 9.90 6.90
CA ILE A 56 -6.83 9.12 5.99
C ILE A 56 -6.03 8.04 5.27
N ALA A 57 -4.87 8.37 4.69
CA ALA A 57 -4.05 7.39 3.97
C ALA A 57 -3.66 6.21 4.87
N LYS A 58 -3.27 6.50 6.12
CA LYS A 58 -2.95 5.48 7.11
C LYS A 58 -4.16 4.61 7.44
N GLN A 59 -5.34 5.22 7.58
CA GLN A 59 -6.58 4.50 7.88
C GLN A 59 -7.03 3.60 6.72
N GLU A 60 -6.97 4.07 5.47
CA GLU A 60 -7.29 3.24 4.30
C GLU A 60 -6.36 2.03 4.19
N ARG A 61 -5.06 2.21 4.45
CA ARG A 61 -4.09 1.12 4.45
C ARG A 61 -4.41 0.05 5.50
N VAL A 62 -4.80 0.45 6.70
CA VAL A 62 -5.24 -0.48 7.76
C VAL A 62 -6.48 -1.24 7.29
N ARG A 63 -7.51 -0.53 6.80
CA ARG A 63 -8.76 -1.12 6.31
C ARG A 63 -8.54 -2.10 5.16
N PHE A 64 -7.61 -1.81 4.26
CA PHE A 64 -7.25 -2.70 3.15
C PHE A 64 -6.60 -3.99 3.67
N SER A 65 -5.66 -3.87 4.61
CA SER A 65 -5.04 -5.04 5.27
C SER A 65 -6.08 -5.89 6.00
N GLU A 66 -7.03 -5.28 6.71
CA GLU A 66 -8.12 -6.00 7.38
C GLU A 66 -8.98 -6.80 6.38
N ARG A 67 -9.30 -6.20 5.21
CA ARG A 67 -10.04 -6.90 4.14
C ARG A 67 -9.25 -8.10 3.60
N ILE A 68 -7.94 -7.96 3.40
CA ILE A 68 -7.09 -9.07 2.96
C ILE A 68 -7.08 -10.19 4.00
N LYS A 69 -6.85 -9.86 5.28
CA LYS A 69 -6.83 -10.84 6.37
C LYS A 69 -8.16 -11.57 6.50
N ALA A 70 -9.27 -10.84 6.42
CA ALA A 70 -10.61 -11.43 6.44
C ALA A 70 -10.85 -12.35 5.23
N GLY A 71 -10.31 -12.00 4.05
CA GLY A 71 -10.34 -12.85 2.86
C GLY A 71 -9.51 -14.13 3.04
N GLN A 72 -8.30 -14.01 3.58
CA GLN A 72 -7.43 -15.15 3.87
C GLN A 72 -8.05 -16.11 4.90
N ALA A 73 -8.66 -15.58 5.97
CA ALA A 73 -9.33 -16.37 6.99
C ALA A 73 -10.52 -17.19 6.44
N ARG A 74 -11.15 -16.73 5.35
CA ARG A 74 -12.22 -17.45 4.66
C ARG A 74 -11.70 -18.45 3.61
N SER A 75 -10.44 -18.38 3.24
CA SER A 75 -9.86 -19.25 2.22
C SER A 75 -9.38 -20.56 2.84
N SER A 76 -9.66 -21.68 2.19
CA SER A 76 -9.08 -22.99 2.53
C SER A 76 -7.66 -23.18 1.96
N LYS A 77 -7.18 -22.23 1.14
CA LYS A 77 -5.85 -22.30 0.54
C LYS A 77 -4.79 -21.88 1.55
N ALA A 78 -3.84 -22.78 1.82
CA ALA A 78 -2.68 -22.46 2.65
C ALA A 78 -1.85 -21.34 2.01
N PRO A 79 -1.56 -20.24 2.73
CA PRO A 79 -0.65 -19.21 2.24
C PRO A 79 0.80 -19.69 2.30
N GLY A 80 1.65 -19.15 1.42
CA GLY A 80 3.08 -19.45 1.40
C GLY A 80 3.56 -20.17 0.14
N ARG A 81 4.85 -20.47 0.12
CA ARG A 81 5.48 -21.23 -0.96
C ARG A 81 5.01 -22.70 -0.89
N PRO A 82 4.66 -23.34 -2.02
CA PRO A 82 4.40 -24.77 -2.04
C PRO A 82 5.57 -25.55 -1.43
N PRO A 83 5.30 -26.65 -0.69
CA PRO A 83 6.36 -27.52 -0.20
C PRO A 83 7.16 -28.09 -1.38
N LEU A 84 8.40 -28.52 -1.08
CA LEU A 84 9.15 -29.34 -2.04
C LEU A 84 8.34 -30.60 -2.35
N ALA A 85 8.49 -31.11 -3.57
CA ALA A 85 7.85 -32.35 -3.97
C ALA A 85 8.37 -33.52 -3.10
N ASP A 86 7.47 -34.45 -2.77
CA ASP A 86 7.74 -35.51 -1.78
C ASP A 86 8.90 -36.41 -2.19
N ASP A 87 9.12 -36.61 -3.50
CA ASP A 87 10.25 -37.35 -4.07
C ASP A 87 11.58 -36.66 -3.78
N VAL A 88 11.65 -35.34 -3.93
CA VAL A 88 12.84 -34.55 -3.61
C VAL A 88 13.12 -34.58 -2.10
N VAL A 89 12.06 -34.53 -1.27
CA VAL A 89 12.21 -34.64 0.19
C VAL A 89 12.69 -36.03 0.59
N ALA A 90 12.18 -37.08 -0.06
CA ALA A 90 12.60 -38.46 0.19
C ALA A 90 14.07 -38.67 -0.18
N GLU A 91 14.49 -38.20 -1.35
CA GLU A 91 15.88 -38.31 -1.78
C GLU A 91 16.83 -37.50 -0.89
N LEU A 92 16.45 -36.29 -0.48
CA LEU A 92 17.21 -35.50 0.49
C LEU A 92 17.39 -36.23 1.83
N ARG A 93 16.36 -36.94 2.30
CA ARG A 93 16.46 -37.73 3.54
C ARG A 93 17.40 -38.92 3.37
N ARG A 94 17.30 -39.64 2.25
CA ARG A 94 18.16 -40.79 1.94
C ARG A 94 19.63 -40.38 1.85
N LEU A 95 19.94 -39.34 1.07
CA LEU A 95 21.31 -38.81 0.93
C LEU A 95 21.90 -38.38 2.28
N ARG A 96 21.07 -37.79 3.15
CA ARG A 96 21.48 -37.41 4.51
C ARG A 96 21.77 -38.62 5.40
N GLU A 97 21.02 -39.71 5.29
CA GLU A 97 21.27 -40.97 6.02
C GLU A 97 22.55 -41.67 5.53
N GLU A 98 22.86 -41.56 4.24
CA GLU A 98 24.10 -42.07 3.63
C GLU A 98 25.35 -41.23 4.00
N GLY A 99 25.18 -40.15 4.78
CA GLY A 99 26.27 -39.27 5.23
C GLY A 99 26.78 -38.30 4.15
N LEU A 100 26.05 -38.17 3.05
CA LEU A 100 26.35 -37.22 1.98
C LEU A 100 25.71 -35.88 2.35
N SER A 101 26.56 -34.86 2.44
CA SER A 101 26.23 -33.46 2.72
C SER A 101 26.37 -32.59 1.48
#